data_AF-A0A6G2B695-F1
#
_entry.id   AF-A0A6G2B695-F1
#
_cell.length_a   1.000
_cell.length_b   1.000
_cell.length_c   1.000
_cell.angle_alpha   90.00
_cell.angle_beta   90.00
_cell.angle_gamma   90.00
#
_symmetry.space_group_name_H-M   'P 1'
#
loop_
_entity.id
_entity.type
_entity.pdbx_description
1 polymer ?
#
loop_
_entity_poly.entity_id
_entity_poly.type
_entity_poly.pdbx_seq_one_letter_code
_entity_poly.pdbx_strand_id
1 'polypeptide(L)'
;MKTVRRVSAMFLAAMTLAGCSTDPEDGNDVPSGWIRRQYAAGGTGYVDRSDPPPRVAGEIDDHTSARDRHTADDMVFLRYRNDIVAISPRLGGSLIQIEDYRTGHRRWKSRIGSVWPDPDSAAFRGGGPGSGK
;
A
#
# COMPACT_ATOMS: atom_id res chain seq x y z
N MET A 1 36.50 48.87 3.38
CA MET A 1 37.17 48.95 2.07
C MET A 1 37.28 47.56 1.48
N LYS A 2 36.94 47.45 0.18
CA LYS A 2 37.27 46.37 -0.78
C LYS A 2 36.64 44.98 -0.56
N THR A 3 35.44 44.88 -1.11
CA THR A 3 34.95 43.82 -2.02
C THR A 3 36.03 43.14 -2.85
N VAL A 4 35.79 41.86 -3.20
CA VAL A 4 36.22 41.08 -4.40
C VAL A 4 36.19 39.59 -4.01
N ARG A 5 35.75 38.60 -4.78
CA ARG A 5 35.19 38.48 -6.14
C ARG A 5 34.35 37.20 -6.14
N ARG A 6 33.26 37.21 -6.91
CA ARG A 6 32.47 36.04 -7.28
C ARG A 6 33.35 35.02 -8.00
N VAL A 7 33.27 33.75 -7.62
CA VAL A 7 33.61 32.62 -8.50
C VAL A 7 32.36 31.76 -8.61
N SER A 8 31.69 31.91 -9.74
CA SER A 8 30.67 30.97 -10.20
C SER A 8 31.35 29.64 -10.53
N ALA A 9 30.86 28.55 -9.96
CA ALA A 9 31.07 27.21 -10.48
C ALA A 9 29.70 26.59 -10.72
N MET A 10 29.20 26.74 -11.95
CA MET A 10 28.14 25.91 -12.48
C MET A 10 28.66 24.48 -12.55
N PHE A 11 28.30 23.64 -11.59
CA PHE A 11 28.33 22.20 -11.79
C PHE A 11 26.94 21.77 -12.27
N LEU A 12 26.77 21.77 -13.60
CA LEU A 12 25.74 20.97 -14.25
C LEU A 12 26.17 19.51 -14.15
N ALA A 13 25.77 18.84 -13.08
CA ALA A 13 25.76 17.39 -13.04
C ALA A 13 24.47 16.91 -13.73
N ALA A 14 24.56 16.67 -15.03
CA ALA A 14 23.56 15.94 -15.77
C ALA A 14 23.58 14.48 -15.28
N MET A 15 22.78 14.18 -14.26
CA MET A 15 22.45 12.79 -13.94
C MET A 15 21.51 12.30 -15.03
N THR A 16 22.08 11.54 -15.96
CA THR A 16 21.32 10.76 -16.94
C THR A 16 20.38 9.83 -16.19
N LEU A 17 19.08 10.14 -16.23
CA LEU A 17 18.04 9.21 -15.83
C LEU A 17 18.12 7.99 -16.77
N ALA A 18 18.83 6.95 -16.34
CA ALA A 18 18.56 5.60 -16.81
C ALA A 18 17.22 5.18 -16.18
N GLY A 19 16.14 5.71 -16.76
CA GLY A 19 14.77 5.32 -16.47
C GLY A 19 14.55 3.88 -16.89
N CYS A 20 14.70 2.97 -15.95
CA CYS A 20 13.83 1.80 -15.86
C CYS A 20 12.77 2.09 -14.80
N SER A 21 12.06 3.22 -14.94
CA SER A 21 10.71 3.31 -14.42
C SER A 21 9.84 2.56 -15.41
N THR A 22 9.63 1.27 -15.17
CA THR A 22 8.46 0.61 -15.74
C THR A 22 7.28 1.29 -15.10
N ASP A 23 6.79 2.36 -15.73
CA ASP A 23 5.54 3.00 -15.36
C ASP A 23 4.45 1.91 -15.38
N PRO A 24 3.84 1.56 -14.23
CA PRO A 24 2.75 0.60 -14.22
C PRO A 24 1.55 1.31 -14.83
N GLU A 25 1.33 1.09 -16.11
CA GLU A 25 0.03 1.32 -16.73
C GLU A 25 -1.01 0.60 -15.83
N ASP A 26 -1.89 1.39 -15.18
CA ASP A 26 -2.90 1.02 -14.16
C ASP A 26 -2.47 0.87 -12.67
N GLY A 27 -1.42 1.54 -12.21
CA GLY A 27 -0.86 1.42 -10.85
C GLY A 27 -1.86 1.55 -9.68
N ASN A 28 -1.93 0.50 -8.83
CA ASN A 28 -2.30 0.56 -7.40
C ASN A 28 -2.10 -0.84 -6.77
N ASP A 29 -0.91 -1.41 -6.94
CA ASP A 29 -0.57 -2.67 -6.29
C ASP A 29 -0.13 -2.42 -4.85
N VAL A 30 -0.38 -3.39 -3.97
CA VAL A 30 0.06 -3.31 -2.58
C VAL A 30 1.59 -3.18 -2.52
N PRO A 31 2.16 -2.31 -1.66
CA PRO A 31 3.60 -2.15 -1.53
C PRO A 31 4.25 -3.29 -0.72
N SER A 32 3.98 -4.56 -1.09
CA SER A 32 4.38 -5.76 -0.36
C SER A 32 5.91 -5.85 -0.14
N GLY A 33 6.70 -5.44 -1.14
CA GLY A 33 8.16 -5.38 -1.03
C GLY A 33 8.64 -4.36 0.00
N TRP A 34 7.96 -3.22 0.14
CA TRP A 34 8.25 -2.23 1.18
C TRP A 34 7.75 -2.71 2.55
N ILE A 35 6.54 -3.25 2.65
CA ILE A 35 5.98 -3.84 3.88
C ILE A 35 6.95 -4.89 4.45
N ARG A 36 7.49 -5.78 3.60
CA ARG A 36 8.46 -6.80 4.01
C ARG A 36 9.76 -6.23 4.58
N ARG A 37 10.22 -5.07 4.09
CA ARG A 37 11.43 -4.41 4.60
C ARG A 37 11.15 -3.61 5.86
N GLN A 38 9.97 -3.02 5.95
CA GLN A 38 9.57 -2.13 7.04
C GLN A 38 9.17 -2.90 8.31
N TYR A 39 8.42 -3.99 8.15
CA TYR A 39 7.82 -4.72 9.26
C TYR A 39 8.43 -6.12 9.40
N ALA A 40 8.48 -6.63 10.64
CA ALA A 40 9.06 -7.95 10.90
C ALA A 40 8.09 -9.05 10.45
N ALA A 41 8.59 -10.16 9.89
CA ALA A 41 7.75 -11.32 9.64
C ALA A 41 7.22 -11.91 10.97
N GLY A 42 5.97 -12.34 11.00
CA GLY A 42 5.36 -12.93 12.20
C GLY A 42 3.97 -13.51 11.98
N GLY A 43 3.75 -14.74 12.45
CA GLY A 43 2.47 -15.44 12.31
C GLY A 43 2.11 -15.66 10.84
N THR A 44 0.93 -15.19 10.43
CA THR A 44 0.40 -15.30 9.06
C THR A 44 0.73 -14.09 8.18
N GLY A 45 1.62 -13.20 8.61
CA GLY A 45 1.95 -11.97 7.88
C GLY A 45 3.15 -11.24 8.47
N TYR A 46 3.01 -9.93 8.62
CA TYR A 46 4.02 -9.04 9.19
C TYR A 46 3.53 -8.41 10.49
N VAL A 47 4.43 -7.98 11.34
CA VAL A 47 4.11 -7.40 12.64
C VAL A 47 4.86 -6.10 12.86
N ASP A 48 4.12 -5.11 13.35
CA ASP A 48 4.64 -3.98 14.07
C ASP A 48 4.44 -4.24 15.56
N ARG A 49 5.47 -4.01 16.40
CA ARG A 49 5.40 -4.30 17.83
C ARG A 49 4.99 -3.10 18.67
N SER A 50 4.96 -1.91 18.09
CA SER A 50 4.76 -0.64 18.79
C SER A 50 3.55 0.12 18.27
N ASP A 51 3.33 0.12 16.96
CA ASP A 51 2.37 1.02 16.35
C ASP A 51 0.97 0.38 16.25
N PRO A 52 -0.09 1.10 16.67
CA PRO A 52 -1.45 0.60 16.58
C PRO A 52 -1.96 0.63 15.13
N PRO A 53 -3.04 -0.11 14.81
CA PRO A 53 -3.50 -0.28 13.44
C PRO A 53 -3.70 1.01 12.62
N PRO A 54 -4.28 2.10 13.18
CA PRO A 54 -4.43 3.34 12.41
C PRO A 54 -3.10 3.98 12.00
N ARG A 55 -2.06 3.83 12.83
CA ARG A 55 -0.73 4.38 12.55
C ARG A 55 -0.05 3.61 11.43
N VAL A 56 -0.02 2.28 11.56
CA VAL A 56 0.51 1.38 10.53
C VAL A 56 -0.25 1.54 9.20
N ALA A 57 -1.57 1.71 9.25
CA ALA A 57 -2.37 1.97 8.07
C ALA A 57 -1.97 3.28 7.37
N GLY A 58 -1.68 4.33 8.14
CA GLY A 58 -1.19 5.61 7.63
C GLY A 58 0.15 5.45 6.93
N GLU A 59 1.10 4.75 7.55
CA GLU A 59 2.44 4.55 6.98
C GLU A 59 2.41 3.79 5.64
N ILE A 60 1.58 2.74 5.54
CA ILE A 60 1.42 1.97 4.30
C ILE A 60 0.79 2.84 3.20
N ASP A 61 -0.23 3.62 3.53
CA ASP A 61 -0.97 4.49 2.62
C ASP A 61 -0.15 5.72 2.17
N ASP A 62 0.69 6.26 3.06
CA ASP A 62 1.65 7.33 2.75
C ASP A 62 2.73 6.85 1.78
N HIS A 63 3.10 5.56 1.82
CA HIS A 63 4.05 4.97 0.88
C HIS A 63 3.41 4.66 -0.48
N THR A 64 2.22 4.07 -0.47
CA THR A 64 1.44 3.80 -1.68
C THR A 64 -0.03 3.90 -1.34
N SER A 65 -0.66 4.98 -1.81
CA SER A 65 -2.03 5.32 -1.46
C SER A 65 -3.00 4.23 -1.85
N ALA A 66 -3.78 3.77 -0.88
CA ALA A 66 -4.83 2.80 -1.11
C ALA A 66 -5.96 3.44 -1.92
N ARG A 67 -6.73 2.61 -2.65
CA ARG A 67 -7.96 3.06 -3.33
C ARG A 67 -9.04 3.43 -2.34
N ASP A 68 -9.03 2.77 -1.19
CA ASP A 68 -10.00 2.99 -0.14
C ASP A 68 -9.46 2.47 1.21
N ARG A 69 -9.95 3.06 2.31
CA ARG A 69 -9.65 2.66 3.69
C ARG A 69 -10.96 2.46 4.45
N HIS A 70 -11.05 1.36 5.17
CA HIS A 70 -12.20 1.05 6.03
C HIS A 70 -11.73 0.65 7.43
N THR A 71 -12.46 1.07 8.46
CA THR A 71 -12.15 0.76 9.86
C THR A 71 -13.34 0.04 10.49
N ALA A 72 -13.08 -1.11 11.12
CA ALA A 72 -14.10 -1.90 11.81
C ALA A 72 -13.46 -2.75 12.91
N ASP A 73 -14.08 -2.80 14.10
CA ASP A 73 -13.66 -3.61 15.25
C ASP A 73 -12.14 -3.57 15.44
N ASP A 74 -11.59 -2.40 15.81
CA ASP A 74 -10.16 -2.14 16.05
C ASP A 74 -9.19 -2.44 14.88
N MET A 75 -9.69 -2.94 13.75
CA MET A 75 -8.93 -3.21 12.55
C MET A 75 -9.03 -2.06 11.56
N VAL A 76 -7.98 -1.89 10.76
CA VAL A 76 -7.99 -1.03 9.58
C VAL A 76 -7.72 -1.88 8.35
N PHE A 77 -8.49 -1.66 7.29
CA PHE A 77 -8.38 -2.34 6.02
C PHE A 77 -8.00 -1.32 4.95
N LEU A 78 -7.00 -1.63 4.13
CA LEU A 78 -6.62 -0.87 2.95
C LEU A 78 -6.94 -1.69 1.71
N ARG A 79 -7.69 -1.10 0.78
CA ARG A 79 -8.02 -1.73 -0.50
C ARG A 79 -7.02 -1.30 -1.56
N TYR A 80 -6.34 -2.27 -2.12
CA TYR A 80 -5.55 -2.11 -3.33
C TYR A 80 -6.32 -2.64 -4.54
N ARG A 81 -5.74 -2.53 -5.73
CA ARG A 81 -6.38 -3.00 -6.97
C ARG A 81 -6.74 -4.49 -6.88
N ASN A 82 -5.76 -5.30 -6.51
CA ASN A 82 -5.85 -6.75 -6.50
C ASN A 82 -5.76 -7.36 -5.10
N ASP A 83 -5.52 -6.54 -4.07
CA ASP A 83 -5.21 -7.01 -2.71
C ASP A 83 -5.97 -6.22 -1.65
N ILE A 84 -6.07 -6.82 -0.47
CA ILE A 84 -6.50 -6.17 0.76
C ILE A 84 -5.37 -6.31 1.78
N VAL A 85 -5.01 -5.19 2.41
CA VAL A 85 -4.18 -5.20 3.61
C VAL A 85 -5.09 -5.06 4.82
N ALA A 86 -5.15 -6.10 5.65
CA ALA A 86 -5.85 -6.06 6.93
C ALA A 86 -4.85 -5.87 8.06
N ILE A 87 -5.13 -4.90 8.93
CA ILE A 87 -4.26 -4.50 10.02
C ILE A 87 -5.07 -4.65 11.32
N SER A 88 -4.70 -5.62 12.16
CA SER A 88 -5.37 -5.91 13.43
C SER A 88 -4.44 -5.70 14.62
N PRO A 89 -4.94 -5.36 15.81
CA PRO A 89 -4.10 -5.30 17.00
C PRO A 89 -3.42 -6.63 17.31
N ARG A 90 -2.17 -6.56 17.79
CA ARG A 90 -1.41 -7.71 18.26
C ARG A 90 -0.40 -7.31 19.33
N LEU A 91 -0.64 -7.75 20.57
CA LEU A 91 0.31 -7.60 21.70
C LEU A 91 0.85 -6.17 21.89
N GLY A 92 0.00 -5.15 21.74
CA GLY A 92 0.39 -3.74 21.88
C GLY A 92 0.80 -3.06 20.56
N GLY A 93 1.01 -3.81 19.49
CA GLY A 93 1.23 -3.28 18.13
C GLY A 93 0.18 -3.82 17.15
N SER A 94 0.62 -4.15 15.94
CA SER A 94 -0.24 -4.55 14.83
C SER A 94 0.24 -5.83 14.12
N LEU A 95 -0.72 -6.64 13.65
CA LEU A 95 -0.52 -7.69 12.66
C LEU A 95 -1.05 -7.20 11.32
N ILE A 96 -0.21 -7.33 10.29
CA ILE A 96 -0.45 -6.89 8.92
C ILE A 96 -0.57 -8.14 8.05
N GLN A 97 -1.73 -8.34 7.46
CA GLN A 97 -2.00 -9.45 6.55
C GLN A 97 -2.31 -8.91 5.16
N ILE A 98 -1.69 -9.48 4.15
CA ILE A 98 -1.94 -9.17 2.75
C ILE A 98 -2.62 -10.39 2.14
N GLU A 99 -3.78 -10.19 1.53
CA GLU A 99 -4.52 -11.24 0.83
C GLU A 99 -4.98 -10.69 -0.51
N ASP A 100 -5.13 -11.57 -1.50
CA ASP A 100 -5.81 -11.20 -2.74
C ASP A 100 -7.22 -10.68 -2.42
N TYR A 101 -7.71 -9.71 -3.19
CA TYR A 101 -8.94 -8.98 -2.91
C TYR A 101 -10.14 -9.93 -2.74
N ARG A 102 -10.21 -11.00 -3.53
CA ARG A 102 -11.30 -11.96 -3.49
C ARG A 102 -11.27 -12.80 -2.22
N THR A 103 -10.11 -13.31 -1.84
CA THR A 103 -9.91 -14.11 -0.62
C THR A 103 -10.05 -13.25 0.63
N GLY A 104 -9.45 -12.06 0.64
CA GLY A 104 -9.58 -11.09 1.71
C GLY A 104 -11.03 -10.63 1.92
N HIS A 105 -11.75 -10.28 0.85
CA HIS A 105 -13.15 -9.83 0.95
C HIS A 105 -14.04 -10.92 1.55
N ARG A 106 -13.86 -12.19 1.14
CA ARG A 106 -14.57 -13.32 1.76
C ARG A 106 -14.18 -13.53 3.22
N ARG A 107 -12.88 -13.52 3.52
CA ARG A 107 -12.33 -13.75 4.88
C ARG A 107 -12.84 -12.71 5.88
N TRP A 108 -12.90 -11.45 5.48
CA TRP A 108 -13.31 -10.33 6.33
C TRP A 108 -14.69 -9.78 6.00
N LYS A 109 -15.54 -10.58 5.32
CA LYS A 109 -16.88 -10.16 4.87
C LYS A 109 -17.73 -9.57 5.99
N SER A 110 -17.65 -10.11 7.21
CA SER A 110 -18.40 -9.60 8.37
C SER A 110 -17.99 -8.20 8.82
N ARG A 111 -16.77 -7.75 8.48
CA ARG A 111 -16.21 -6.44 8.84
C ARG A 111 -16.26 -5.43 7.69
N ILE A 112 -15.97 -5.90 6.47
CA ILE A 112 -16.03 -5.08 5.25
C ILE A 112 -17.49 -4.86 4.83
N GLY A 113 -18.37 -5.84 5.01
CA GLY A 113 -19.77 -5.74 4.63
C GLY A 113 -19.95 -5.41 3.15
N SER A 114 -20.76 -4.39 2.87
CA SER A 114 -21.02 -3.86 1.53
C SER A 114 -20.20 -2.61 1.19
N VAL A 115 -19.24 -2.22 2.03
CA VAL A 115 -18.42 -1.01 1.81
C VAL A 115 -17.59 -1.14 0.55
N TRP A 116 -17.07 -2.34 0.27
CA TRP A 116 -16.32 -2.63 -0.94
C TRP A 116 -17.08 -3.55 -1.90
N PRO A 117 -16.95 -3.35 -3.22
CA PRO A 117 -17.65 -4.14 -4.23
C PRO A 117 -17.43 -5.64 -4.04
N ASP A 118 -18.51 -6.41 -4.15
CA ASP A 118 -18.41 -7.86 -4.15
C ASP A 118 -17.51 -8.32 -5.33
N PRO A 119 -16.44 -9.09 -5.07
CA PRO A 119 -15.51 -9.56 -6.10
C PRO A 119 -16.15 -10.48 -7.16
N ASP A 120 -17.35 -10.99 -6.90
CA ASP A 120 -18.14 -11.81 -7.83
C ASP A 120 -19.20 -11.01 -8.59
N SER A 121 -19.42 -9.73 -8.25
CA SER A 121 -20.35 -8.86 -8.94
C SER A 121 -19.85 -8.43 -10.33
N ALA A 122 -20.79 -8.17 -11.25
CA ALA A 122 -20.47 -7.61 -12.57
C ALA A 122 -19.73 -6.27 -12.49
N ALA A 123 -19.98 -5.47 -11.44
CA ALA A 123 -19.30 -4.20 -11.19
C ALA A 123 -17.79 -4.35 -10.96
N PHE A 124 -17.34 -5.48 -10.41
CA PHE A 124 -15.91 -5.78 -10.23
C PHE A 124 -15.27 -6.35 -11.51
N ARG A 125 -16.07 -7.03 -12.37
CA ARG A 125 -15.62 -7.64 -13.63
C ARG A 125 -15.45 -6.65 -14.80
N GLY A 126 -15.99 -5.44 -14.69
CA GLY A 126 -16.05 -4.45 -15.77
C GLY A 126 -14.88 -3.45 -15.85
N GLY A 127 -13.79 -3.66 -15.11
CA GLY A 127 -12.71 -2.68 -14.95
C GLY A 127 -11.56 -2.73 -15.97
N GLY A 128 -11.62 -3.57 -17.02
CA GLY A 128 -10.61 -3.55 -18.09
C GLY A 128 -10.77 -4.71 -19.09
N PRO A 129 -10.45 -4.50 -20.39
CA PRO A 129 -10.44 -5.55 -21.40
C PRO A 129 -9.22 -6.46 -21.21
N GLY A 130 -9.21 -7.25 -20.14
CA GLY A 130 -8.17 -8.22 -19.84
C GLY A 130 -8.60 -9.61 -20.25
N SER A 131 -8.10 -10.06 -21.39
CA SER A 131 -8.18 -11.42 -21.91
C SER A 131 -8.01 -12.50 -20.83
N GLY A 132 -8.84 -13.54 -20.88
CA GLY A 132 -8.50 -14.76 -20.17
C GLY A 132 -9.55 -15.85 -20.19
N LYS A 133 -9.58 -16.57 -21.33
CA LYS A 133 -9.81 -18.02 -21.52
C LYS A 133 -11.13 -18.65 -21.07
#